data_AF-A0A845GS59-F1
#
_entry.id   AF-A0A845GS59-F1
#
_cell.length_a   1.000
_cell.length_b   1.000
_cell.length_c   1.000
_cell.angle_alpha   90.00
_cell.angle_beta   90.00
_cell.angle_gamma   90.00
#
_symmetry.space_group_name_H-M   'P 1'
#
loop_
_entity.id
_entity.type
_entity.pdbx_description
1 polymer ?
#
loop_
_entity_poly.entity_id
_entity_poly.type
_entity_poly.pdbx_seq_one_letter_code
_entity_poly.pdbx_strand_id
1 'polypeptide(L)'
;MRKEYDFSKMKRVPNLFEKLSKEITFRLDFDSLDYFQKVGDAYGFPAEKVMQLYLQKLASADKVLNIGFPTLEERKDLDAYIERQIERETKA
;
A
#
# COMPACT_ATOMS: atom_id res chain seq x y z
N MET A 1 -33.02 -20.10 -25.77
CA MET A 1 -32.93 -19.38 -24.48
C MET A 1 -34.08 -19.82 -23.59
N ARG A 2 -33.85 -20.09 -22.29
CA ARG A 2 -34.95 -20.39 -21.34
C ARG A 2 -35.69 -19.08 -21.02
N LYS A 3 -37.02 -19.17 -20.99
CA LYS A 3 -37.91 -18.01 -20.93
C LYS A 3 -37.99 -17.38 -19.54
N GLU A 4 -37.90 -18.15 -18.46
CA GLU A 4 -38.04 -17.59 -17.10
C GLU A 4 -37.13 -18.34 -16.12
N TYR A 5 -36.49 -17.56 -15.26
CA TYR A 5 -35.61 -18.05 -14.21
C TYR A 5 -36.36 -17.90 -12.86
N ASP A 6 -36.50 -19.00 -12.12
CA ASP A 6 -37.13 -19.00 -10.80
C ASP A 6 -36.07 -18.67 -9.73
N PHE A 7 -35.97 -17.38 -9.39
CA PHE A 7 -35.03 -16.86 -8.39
C PHE A 7 -35.37 -17.31 -6.96
N SER A 8 -36.57 -17.82 -6.72
CA SER A 8 -37.04 -18.28 -5.41
C SER A 8 -36.30 -19.54 -4.92
N LYS A 9 -35.69 -20.29 -5.84
CA LYS A 9 -34.91 -21.51 -5.56
C LYS A 9 -33.40 -21.28 -5.52
N MET A 10 -32.93 -20.04 -5.72
CA MET A 10 -31.51 -19.75 -5.68
C MET A 10 -31.02 -19.66 -4.22
N LYS A 11 -29.98 -20.42 -3.89
CA LYS A 11 -29.22 -20.21 -2.66
C LYS A 11 -28.44 -18.89 -2.79
N ARG A 12 -28.60 -17.97 -1.84
CA ARG A 12 -27.69 -16.82 -1.70
C ARG A 12 -26.28 -17.35 -1.48
N VAL A 13 -25.42 -17.20 -2.48
CA VAL A 13 -23.97 -17.30 -2.32
C VAL A 13 -23.47 -15.91 -1.89
N PRO A 14 -22.64 -15.80 -0.85
CA PRO A 14 -21.96 -14.54 -0.52
C PRO A 14 -21.29 -14.00 -1.77
N ASN A 15 -21.37 -12.70 -1.98
CA ASN A 15 -20.83 -12.12 -3.20
C ASN A 15 -19.30 -12.23 -3.13
N LEU A 16 -18.70 -13.08 -3.96
CA LEU A 16 -17.25 -13.34 -3.96
C LEU A 16 -16.41 -12.06 -4.18
N PHE A 17 -17.06 -10.99 -4.64
CA PHE A 17 -16.51 -9.65 -4.90
C PHE A 17 -16.58 -8.69 -3.69
N GLU A 18 -16.88 -9.18 -2.48
CA GLU A 18 -17.17 -8.35 -1.28
C GLU A 18 -16.03 -7.46 -0.77
N LYS A 19 -14.80 -7.59 -1.29
CA LYS A 19 -13.74 -6.62 -1.00
C LYS A 19 -13.68 -5.58 -2.11
N LEU A 20 -14.37 -4.46 -1.89
CA LEU A 20 -14.15 -3.26 -2.70
C LEU A 20 -12.66 -2.92 -2.66
N SER A 21 -12.02 -3.00 -3.82
CA SER A 21 -10.67 -2.49 -4.03
C SER A 21 -10.75 -1.15 -4.74
N LYS A 22 -9.80 -0.26 -4.44
CA LYS A 22 -9.63 1.00 -5.17
C LYS A 22 -8.44 0.82 -6.10
N GLU A 23 -8.60 1.22 -7.35
CA GLU A 23 -7.49 1.31 -8.30
C GLU A 23 -6.59 2.47 -7.90
N ILE A 24 -5.28 2.24 -7.92
CA ILE A 24 -4.27 3.25 -7.57
C ILE A 24 -3.26 3.26 -8.71
N THR A 25 -3.12 4.40 -9.39
CA THR A 25 -2.06 4.61 -10.38
C THR A 25 -0.93 5.39 -9.72
N PHE A 26 0.27 4.82 -9.68
CA PHE A 26 1.46 5.49 -9.19
C PHE A 26 2.68 5.03 -9.97
N ARG A 27 3.75 5.82 -9.90
CA ARG A 27 5.02 5.49 -10.57
C ARG A 27 5.89 4.65 -9.64
N LEU A 28 6.46 3.60 -10.20
CA LEU A 28 7.43 2.73 -9.57
C LEU A 28 8.76 2.81 -10.33
N ASP A 29 9.87 2.64 -9.63
CA ASP A 29 11.16 2.43 -10.25
C ASP A 29 11.22 1.06 -10.95
N PHE A 30 12.05 0.98 -11.99
CA PHE A 30 12.19 -0.23 -12.79
C PHE A 30 12.73 -1.41 -11.96
N ASP A 31 13.65 -1.15 -11.03
CA ASP A 31 14.27 -2.19 -10.21
C ASP A 31 13.25 -2.88 -9.28
N SER A 32 12.35 -2.10 -8.67
CA SER A 32 11.25 -2.62 -7.86
C SER A 32 10.28 -3.44 -8.69
N LEU A 33 9.93 -2.97 -9.90
CA LEU A 33 9.04 -3.71 -10.80
C LEU A 33 9.67 -5.07 -11.20
N ASP A 34 10.93 -5.06 -11.61
CA ASP A 34 11.70 -6.25 -11.97
C ASP A 34 11.78 -7.25 -10.80
N TYR A 35 11.97 -6.77 -9.58
CA TYR A 35 11.98 -7.61 -8.38
C TYR A 35 10.63 -8.32 -8.21
N PHE A 36 9.52 -7.59 -8.23
CA PHE A 36 8.20 -8.19 -8.04
C PHE A 36 7.79 -9.09 -9.19
N GLN A 37 8.23 -8.80 -10.42
CA GLN A 37 8.02 -9.68 -11.56
C GLN A 37 8.72 -11.03 -11.35
N LYS A 38 10.02 -11.02 -11.00
CA LYS A 38 10.77 -12.26 -10.72
C LYS A 38 10.16 -13.10 -9.61
N VAL A 39 9.64 -12.44 -8.56
CA VAL A 39 8.93 -13.12 -7.48
C VAL A 39 7.62 -13.74 -7.98
N GLY A 40 6.89 -13.01 -8.82
CA GLY A 40 5.63 -13.46 -9.42
C GLY A 40 5.80 -14.63 -10.39
N ASP A 41 6.87 -14.63 -11.18
CA ASP A 41 7.16 -15.66 -12.17
C ASP A 41 7.24 -17.06 -11.55
N ALA A 42 7.77 -17.17 -10.33
CA ALA A 42 7.83 -18.44 -9.60
C ALA A 42 6.44 -19.04 -9.27
N TYR A 43 5.41 -18.19 -9.22
CA TYR A 43 4.03 -18.58 -8.90
C TYR A 43 3.04 -18.36 -10.07
N GLY A 44 3.53 -17.89 -11.22
CA GLY A 44 2.69 -17.51 -12.36
C GLY A 44 1.78 -16.31 -12.09
N PHE A 45 2.19 -15.41 -11.19
CA PHE A 45 1.43 -14.20 -10.86
C PHE A 45 2.04 -12.95 -11.48
N PRO A 46 1.21 -11.98 -11.91
CA PRO A 46 1.71 -10.69 -12.37
C PRO A 46 2.26 -9.87 -11.19
N ALA A 47 3.18 -8.95 -11.47
CA ALA A 47 3.84 -8.13 -10.45
C ALA A 47 2.85 -7.38 -9.54
N GLU A 48 1.75 -6.85 -10.11
CA GLU A 48 0.68 -6.14 -9.38
C GLU A 48 0.03 -7.04 -8.33
N LYS A 49 -0.14 -8.32 -8.63
CA LYS A 49 -0.75 -9.26 -7.69
C LYS A 49 0.17 -9.55 -6.51
N VAL A 50 1.46 -9.72 -6.79
CA VAL A 50 2.47 -9.94 -5.74
C VAL A 50 2.59 -8.71 -4.85
N MET A 51 2.65 -7.51 -5.45
CA MET A 51 2.66 -6.24 -4.72
C MET A 51 1.43 -6.09 -3.83
N GLN A 52 0.23 -6.36 -4.36
CA GLN A 52 -1.02 -6.32 -3.60
C GLN A 52 -0.96 -7.22 -2.36
N LEU A 53 -0.51 -8.47 -2.52
CA LEU A 53 -0.41 -9.44 -1.42
C LEU A 53 0.61 -9.00 -0.37
N TYR A 54 1.72 -8.42 -0.80
CA TYR A 54 2.75 -7.91 0.09
C TYR A 54 2.23 -6.76 0.95
N LEU A 55 1.54 -5.79 0.34
CA LEU A 55 0.92 -4.67 1.04
C LEU A 55 -0.16 -5.15 2.03
N GLN A 56 -0.98 -6.13 1.65
CA GLN A 56 -1.95 -6.74 2.55
C GLN A 56 -1.29 -7.37 3.77
N LYS A 57 -0.17 -8.07 3.58
CA LYS A 57 0.59 -8.68 4.67
C LYS A 57 1.19 -7.64 5.60
N LEU A 58 1.72 -6.54 5.06
CA LEU A 58 2.24 -5.43 5.87
C LEU A 58 1.15 -4.80 6.73
N ALA A 59 0.00 -4.49 6.14
CA ALA A 59 -1.13 -3.93 6.86
C ALA A 59 -1.66 -4.88 7.95
N SER A 60 -1.73 -6.19 7.65
CA SER A 60 -2.22 -7.20 8.62
C SER A 60 -1.26 -7.42 9.79
N ALA A 61 0.02 -7.12 9.61
CA ALA A 61 1.05 -7.28 10.64
C ALA A 61 1.21 -6.04 11.53
N ASP A 62 0.46 -4.97 11.27
CA ASP A 62 0.59 -3.65 11.91
C ASP A 62 2.05 -3.16 11.98
N LYS A 63 2.85 -3.53 10.97
CA LYS A 63 4.26 -3.16 10.90
C LYS A 63 4.38 -1.82 10.20
N VAL A 64 4.70 -0.79 10.98
CA VAL A 64 5.17 0.48 10.44
C VAL A 64 6.52 0.24 9.78
N LEU A 65 6.60 0.48 8.48
CA LEU A 65 7.86 0.41 7.75
C LEU A 65 8.77 1.52 8.27
N ASN A 66 9.97 1.19 8.75
CA ASN A 66 10.97 2.21 9.00
C ASN A 66 11.47 2.72 7.64
N ILE A 67 10.90 3.84 7.22
CA ILE A 67 11.17 4.49 5.94
C ILE A 67 12.51 5.24 5.92
N GLY A 68 13.29 5.22 7.01
CA GLY A 68 14.56 5.94 7.10
C GLY A 68 14.40 7.46 7.11
N PHE A 69 13.17 7.96 7.26
CA PHE A 69 12.84 9.36 7.34
C PHE A 69 12.06 9.63 8.63
N PRO A 70 12.30 10.79 9.28
CA PRO A 70 11.50 11.22 10.42
C PRO A 70 10.05 11.44 10.01
N THR A 71 9.16 11.16 10.97
CA THR A 71 7.73 11.45 10.89
C THR A 71 7.49 12.96 10.78
N LEU A 72 6.28 13.36 10.39
CA LEU A 72 5.93 14.78 10.27
C LEU A 72 6.02 15.52 11.60
N GLU A 73 5.80 14.84 12.72
CA GLU A 73 5.92 15.42 14.06
C GLU A 73 7.40 15.67 14.39
N GLU A 74 8.24 14.64 14.22
CA GLU A 74 9.68 14.75 14.44
C GLU A 74 10.34 15.79 13.53
N ARG A 75 9.86 15.97 12.29
CA ARG A 75 10.34 17.03 11.40
C ARG A 75 10.07 18.43 11.94
N LYS A 76 8.87 18.68 12.49
CA LYS A 76 8.54 19.97 13.08
C LYS A 76 9.41 20.27 14.29
N ASP A 77 9.71 19.25 15.09
CA ASP A 77 10.60 19.38 16.24
C ASP A 77 12.05 19.67 15.81
N LEU A 78 12.51 19.03 14.72
CA LEU A 78 13.82 19.29 14.12
C LEU A 78 13.92 20.70 13.54
N ASP A 79 12.89 21.17 12.83
CA ASP A 79 12.85 22.52 12.27
C ASP A 79 12.90 23.56 13.39
N ALA A 80 12.09 23.38 14.44
CA ALA A 80 12.11 24.24 15.63
C ALA A 80 13.47 24.18 16.38
N TYR A 81 14.13 23.03 16.40
CA TYR A 81 15.48 22.90 16.96
C TYR A 81 16.51 23.67 16.14
N ILE A 82 16.48 23.54 14.80
CA ILE A 82 17.37 24.22 13.87
C ILE A 82 17.19 25.73 13.98
N GLU A 83 15.95 26.23 13.98
CA GLU A 83 15.64 27.64 14.14
C GLU A 83 16.23 28.21 15.44
N ARG A 84 16.08 27.49 16.56
CA ARG A 84 16.68 27.88 17.85
C ARG A 84 18.21 27.92 17.83
N GLN A 85 18.88 27.07 17.03
CA GLN A 85 20.34 27.12 16.91
C GLN A 85 20.78 28.31 16.05
N ILE A 86 20.11 28.56 14.93
CA ILE A 86 20.40 29.71 14.06
C ILE A 86 20.22 31.03 14.83
N GLU A 87 19.17 31.15 15.64
CA GLU A 87 18.95 32.34 16.48
C GLU A 87 20.03 32.54 17.55
N ARG A 88 20.62 31.47 18.07
CA ARG A 88 21.73 31.54 19.04
C ARG A 88 23.02 31.96 18.38
N GLU A 89 23.30 31.44 17.19
CA GLU A 89 24.52 31.75 16.43
C GLU A 89 24.48 33.15 15.82
N THR A 90 23.31 33.67 15.43
CA THR A 90 23.17 35.03 14.87
C THR A 90 23.09 36.14 15.93
N LYS A 91 22.81 35.80 17.19
CA LYS A 91 22.82 36.73 18.33
C LYS A 91 24.16 36.78 19.08
N ALA A 92 25.13 35.94 18.71
CA ALA A 92 26.50 35.97 19.19
C ALA A 92 27.37 36.85 18.28
#